data_AF-A0A2Z6IHN6-F1
#
_entry.id   AF-A0A2Z6IHN6-F1
#
_cell.length_a   1.000
_cell.length_b   1.000
_cell.length_c   1.000
_cell.angle_alpha   90.00
_cell.angle_beta   90.00
_cell.angle_gamma   90.00
#
_symmetry.space_group_name_H-M   'P 1'
#
loop_
_entity.id
_entity.type
_entity.pdbx_description
1 polymer ?
#
loop_
_entity_poly.entity_id
_entity_poly.type
_entity_poly.pdbx_seq_one_letter_code
_entity_poly.pdbx_strand_id
1 'polypeptide(L)'
;MTAVMAETSHEEKLTEAREALAHLVENGDLERIVHLARLAGAAQDSMSDELVGRMAGLASDGLDLLDRVHRSQVVHALPAISALVENGDLERIVHLARLVGAAQDSMSDEIVTRLAGMASNAMCLLDRATRTGVMERMVTVAEKMDQEHILTDFLRCLAGATEEAAHAPLPKGGLTGLWELIKQPETQQTIQFLMLLGKHFRSCRLKH
;
A
#
# COMPACT_ATOMS: atom_id res chain seq x y z
N MET A 1 -73.13 -39.07 -70.80
CA MET A 1 -71.83 -39.64 -71.23
C MET A 1 -70.64 -38.86 -70.68
N THR A 2 -70.76 -37.56 -70.39
CA THR A 2 -69.70 -36.72 -69.81
C THR A 2 -69.50 -36.88 -68.29
N ALA A 3 -70.54 -37.21 -67.50
CA ALA A 3 -70.41 -37.44 -66.06
C ALA A 3 -69.63 -38.74 -65.73
N VAL A 4 -69.91 -39.83 -66.47
CA VAL A 4 -69.27 -41.15 -66.25
C VAL A 4 -67.77 -41.13 -66.59
N MET A 5 -67.33 -40.35 -67.59
CA MET A 5 -65.89 -40.26 -67.93
C MET A 5 -65.08 -39.39 -66.95
N ALA A 6 -65.72 -38.39 -66.32
CA ALA A 6 -65.09 -37.61 -65.25
C ALA A 6 -64.96 -38.43 -63.96
N GLU A 7 -65.96 -39.28 -63.68
CA GLU A 7 -65.98 -40.16 -62.51
C GLU A 7 -64.93 -41.27 -62.63
N THR A 8 -64.80 -41.92 -63.79
CA THR A 8 -63.75 -42.94 -64.03
C THR A 8 -62.33 -42.37 -64.00
N SER A 9 -62.12 -41.14 -64.49
CA SER A 9 -60.80 -40.49 -64.43
C SER A 9 -60.43 -40.06 -63.01
N HIS A 10 -61.42 -39.70 -62.20
CA HIS A 10 -61.20 -39.42 -60.77
C HIS A 10 -60.88 -40.70 -59.99
N GLU A 11 -61.58 -41.80 -60.28
CA GLU A 11 -61.36 -43.10 -59.64
C GLU A 11 -59.99 -43.69 -59.99
N GLU A 12 -59.55 -43.56 -61.24
CA GLU A 12 -58.23 -44.01 -61.70
C GLU A 12 -57.10 -43.23 -61.00
N LYS A 13 -57.21 -41.90 -60.91
CA LYS A 13 -56.25 -41.05 -60.16
C LYS A 13 -56.24 -41.34 -58.67
N LEU A 14 -57.41 -41.63 -58.08
CA LEU A 14 -57.50 -42.05 -56.68
C LEU A 14 -56.85 -43.41 -56.43
N THR A 15 -56.93 -44.31 -57.41
CA THR A 15 -56.32 -45.64 -57.33
C THR A 15 -54.80 -45.54 -57.49
N GLU A 16 -54.30 -44.76 -58.45
CA GLU A 16 -52.88 -44.47 -58.64
C GLU A 16 -52.28 -43.76 -57.41
N ALA A 17 -52.97 -42.75 -56.87
CA ALA A 17 -52.54 -42.08 -55.65
C ALA A 17 -52.53 -43.02 -54.43
N ARG A 18 -53.49 -43.95 -54.34
CA ARG A 18 -53.52 -44.97 -53.28
C ARG A 18 -52.40 -45.96 -53.41
N GLU A 19 -52.07 -46.40 -54.62
CA GLU A 19 -50.97 -47.34 -54.87
C GLU A 19 -49.61 -46.68 -54.60
N ALA A 20 -49.43 -45.42 -55.02
CA ALA A 20 -48.26 -44.63 -54.70
C ALA A 20 -48.11 -44.39 -53.18
N LEU A 21 -49.21 -44.10 -52.47
CA LEU A 21 -49.22 -43.99 -51.01
C LEU A 21 -48.93 -45.33 -50.34
N ALA A 22 -49.49 -46.43 -50.83
CA ALA A 22 -49.21 -47.77 -50.32
C ALA A 22 -47.74 -48.12 -50.46
N HIS A 23 -47.12 -47.79 -51.60
CA HIS A 23 -45.70 -48.01 -51.85
C HIS A 23 -44.80 -47.11 -50.97
N LEU A 24 -45.24 -45.89 -50.65
CA LEU A 24 -44.54 -44.99 -49.71
C LEU A 24 -44.69 -45.44 -48.24
N VAL A 25 -45.80 -46.08 -47.89
CA VAL A 25 -46.04 -46.68 -46.57
C VAL A 25 -45.20 -47.95 -46.41
N GLU A 26 -45.18 -48.81 -47.42
CA GLU A 26 -44.46 -50.10 -47.39
C GLU A 26 -42.94 -49.91 -47.33
N ASN A 27 -42.41 -48.88 -47.98
CA ASN A 27 -40.98 -48.53 -47.91
C ASN A 27 -40.61 -47.67 -46.68
N GLY A 28 -41.58 -47.30 -45.83
CA GLY A 28 -41.37 -46.53 -44.60
C GLY A 28 -41.02 -45.04 -44.81
N ASP A 29 -41.04 -44.55 -46.05
CA ASP A 29 -40.67 -43.16 -46.37
C ASP A 29 -41.74 -42.16 -45.91
N LEU A 30 -43.01 -42.57 -45.85
CA LEU A 30 -44.06 -41.72 -45.28
C LEU A 30 -43.80 -41.40 -43.80
N GLU A 31 -43.37 -42.40 -43.03
CA GLU A 31 -43.05 -42.24 -41.61
C GLU A 31 -41.81 -41.35 -41.41
N ARG A 32 -40.79 -41.50 -42.26
CA ARG A 32 -39.62 -40.60 -42.27
C ARG A 32 -39.99 -39.16 -42.55
N ILE A 33 -40.84 -38.90 -43.55
CA ILE A 33 -41.29 -37.53 -43.89
C ILE A 33 -42.06 -36.93 -42.72
N VAL A 34 -42.93 -37.70 -42.06
CA VAL A 34 -43.67 -37.25 -40.88
C VAL A 34 -42.73 -36.94 -39.71
N HIS A 35 -41.71 -37.77 -39.46
CA HIS A 35 -40.69 -37.49 -38.45
C HIS A 35 -39.86 -36.25 -38.80
N LEU A 36 -39.51 -36.05 -40.07
CA LEU A 36 -38.78 -34.87 -40.54
C LEU A 36 -39.62 -33.60 -40.39
N ALA A 37 -40.92 -33.67 -40.70
CA ALA A 37 -41.85 -32.57 -40.50
C ALA A 37 -42.01 -32.21 -39.02
N ARG A 38 -42.09 -33.22 -38.13
CA ARG A 38 -42.14 -33.00 -36.66
C ARG A 38 -40.82 -32.44 -36.11
N LEU A 39 -39.68 -32.96 -36.58
CA LEU A 39 -38.36 -32.49 -36.20
C LEU A 39 -38.13 -31.05 -36.69
N ALA A 40 -38.49 -30.75 -37.94
CA ALA A 40 -38.40 -29.41 -38.51
C ALA A 40 -39.30 -28.42 -37.75
N GLY A 41 -40.53 -28.82 -37.41
CA GLY A 41 -41.41 -28.02 -36.55
C GLY A 41 -40.80 -27.76 -35.18
N ALA A 42 -40.33 -28.79 -34.48
CA ALA A 42 -39.70 -28.63 -33.17
C ALA A 42 -38.38 -27.82 -33.21
N ALA A 43 -37.57 -27.99 -34.25
CA ALA A 43 -36.36 -27.21 -34.46
C ALA A 43 -36.71 -25.73 -34.73
N GLN A 44 -37.73 -25.48 -35.56
CA GLN A 44 -38.19 -24.13 -35.84
C GLN A 44 -38.78 -23.45 -34.59
N ASP A 45 -39.61 -24.16 -33.83
CA ASP A 45 -40.20 -23.66 -32.59
C ASP A 45 -39.13 -23.37 -31.53
N SER A 46 -38.17 -24.27 -31.31
CA SER A 46 -37.08 -24.05 -30.34
C SER A 46 -36.13 -22.91 -30.74
N MET A 47 -35.84 -22.76 -32.04
CA MET A 47 -35.08 -21.61 -32.53
C MET A 47 -35.87 -20.30 -32.36
N SER A 48 -37.19 -20.35 -32.58
CA SER A 48 -38.08 -19.21 -32.34
C SER A 48 -38.13 -18.84 -30.86
N ASP A 49 -38.29 -19.81 -29.96
CA ASP A 49 -38.34 -19.58 -28.52
C ASP A 49 -37.03 -19.02 -27.98
N GLU A 50 -35.88 -19.49 -28.48
CA GLU A 50 -34.58 -18.95 -28.07
C GLU A 50 -34.35 -17.52 -28.60
N LEU A 51 -34.78 -17.22 -29.83
CA LEU A 51 -34.75 -15.85 -30.35
C LEU A 51 -35.68 -14.94 -29.54
N VAL A 52 -36.87 -15.41 -29.19
CA VAL A 52 -37.83 -14.66 -28.36
C VAL A 52 -37.27 -14.45 -26.96
N GLY A 53 -36.68 -15.47 -26.34
CA GLY A 53 -36.06 -15.39 -25.02
C GLY A 53 -34.89 -14.40 -24.99
N ARG A 54 -33.98 -14.47 -25.97
CA ARG A 54 -32.86 -13.52 -26.08
C ARG A 54 -33.31 -12.10 -26.39
N MET A 55 -34.33 -11.92 -27.25
CA MET A 55 -34.90 -10.60 -27.53
C MET A 55 -35.61 -10.02 -26.31
N ALA A 56 -36.34 -10.85 -25.55
CA ALA A 56 -36.97 -10.43 -24.30
C ALA A 56 -35.93 -10.07 -23.25
N GLY A 57 -34.83 -10.83 -23.13
CA GLY A 57 -33.70 -10.52 -22.27
C GLY A 57 -33.04 -9.19 -22.65
N LEU A 58 -32.71 -8.99 -23.93
CA LEU A 58 -32.14 -7.74 -24.44
C LEU A 58 -33.08 -6.54 -24.24
N ALA A 59 -34.39 -6.72 -24.42
CA ALA A 59 -35.37 -5.69 -24.17
C ALA A 59 -35.46 -5.33 -22.68
N SER A 60 -35.45 -6.34 -21.80
CA SER A 60 -35.46 -6.13 -20.35
C SER A 60 -34.19 -5.40 -19.88
N ASP A 61 -33.01 -5.89 -20.29
CA ASP A 61 -31.73 -5.25 -19.96
C ASP A 61 -31.65 -3.82 -20.53
N GLY A 62 -32.18 -3.61 -21.74
CA GLY A 62 -32.27 -2.30 -22.37
C GLY A 62 -33.17 -1.32 -21.61
N LEU A 63 -34.31 -1.80 -21.10
CA LEU A 63 -35.22 -1.00 -20.28
C LEU A 63 -34.61 -0.68 -18.91
N ASP A 64 -33.90 -1.63 -18.29
CA ASP A 64 -33.19 -1.41 -17.02
C ASP A 64 -32.05 -0.39 -17.18
N LEU A 65 -31.30 -0.45 -18.28
CA LEU A 65 -30.30 0.56 -18.60
C LEU A 65 -30.93 1.94 -18.83
N LEU A 66 -32.08 1.99 -19.52
CA LEU A 66 -32.79 3.25 -19.76
C LEU A 66 -33.31 3.86 -18.46
N ASP A 67 -33.89 3.06 -17.57
CA ASP A 67 -34.33 3.51 -16.24
C ASP A 67 -33.14 4.01 -15.42
N ARG A 68 -32.01 3.29 -15.45
CA ARG A 68 -30.80 3.70 -14.75
C ARG A 68 -30.20 5.00 -15.32
N VAL A 69 -30.21 5.19 -16.63
CA VAL A 69 -29.78 6.44 -17.28
C VAL A 69 -30.70 7.61 -16.90
N HIS A 70 -32.01 7.37 -16.90
CA HIS A 70 -33.00 8.36 -16.49
C HIS A 70 -32.80 8.76 -15.01
N ARG A 71 -32.59 7.79 -14.13
CA ARG A 71 -32.44 8.00 -12.68
C ARG A 71 -31.08 8.58 -12.28
N SER A 72 -30.02 8.24 -13.00
CA SER A 72 -28.66 8.70 -12.69
C SER A 72 -28.38 10.13 -13.11
N GLN A 73 -29.31 10.81 -13.79
CA GLN A 73 -29.12 12.15 -14.34
C GLN A 73 -27.87 12.26 -15.24
N VAL A 74 -27.34 11.15 -15.75
CA VAL A 74 -26.13 11.12 -16.60
C VAL A 74 -26.33 11.96 -17.86
N VAL A 75 -27.58 12.05 -18.34
CA VAL A 75 -27.97 12.94 -19.45
C VAL A 75 -27.67 14.42 -19.15
N HIS A 76 -27.71 14.84 -17.89
CA HIS A 76 -27.35 16.21 -17.47
C HIS A 76 -25.84 16.39 -17.30
N ALA A 77 -25.08 15.33 -17.03
CA ALA A 77 -23.62 15.36 -16.91
C ALA A 77 -22.90 15.25 -18.26
N LEU A 78 -23.51 14.57 -19.24
CA LEU A 78 -22.94 14.35 -20.57
C LEU A 78 -22.56 15.65 -21.29
N PRO A 79 -23.37 16.73 -21.31
CA PRO A 79 -22.97 17.99 -21.93
C PRO A 79 -21.75 18.63 -21.28
N ALA A 80 -21.66 18.57 -19.94
CA ALA A 80 -20.51 19.10 -19.20
C ALA A 80 -19.24 18.26 -19.46
N ILE A 81 -19.36 16.94 -19.51
CA ILE A 81 -18.25 16.04 -19.84
C ILE A 81 -17.82 16.23 -21.30
N SER A 82 -18.77 16.32 -22.24
CA SER A 82 -18.48 16.62 -23.65
C SER A 82 -17.77 17.96 -23.79
N ALA A 83 -18.21 19.00 -23.07
CA ALA A 83 -17.52 20.29 -23.07
C ALA A 83 -16.10 20.18 -22.47
N LEU A 84 -15.90 19.40 -21.42
CA LEU A 84 -14.56 19.14 -20.84
C LEU A 84 -13.65 18.34 -21.79
N VAL A 85 -14.21 17.44 -22.59
CA VAL A 85 -13.48 16.68 -23.62
C VAL A 85 -13.13 17.59 -24.79
N GLU A 86 -14.09 18.36 -25.32
CA GLU A 86 -13.88 19.25 -26.47
C GLU A 86 -12.89 20.38 -26.15
N ASN A 87 -12.91 20.92 -24.92
CA ASN A 87 -11.95 21.93 -24.47
C ASN A 87 -10.59 21.33 -24.05
N GLY A 88 -10.44 20.00 -24.07
CA GLY A 88 -9.21 19.29 -23.69
C GLY A 88 -8.91 19.30 -22.18
N ASP A 89 -9.84 19.76 -21.35
CA ASP A 89 -9.67 19.85 -19.90
C ASP A 89 -9.69 18.46 -19.25
N LEU A 90 -10.43 17.50 -19.81
CA LEU A 90 -10.39 16.11 -19.33
C LEU A 90 -8.99 15.50 -19.52
N GLU A 91 -8.34 15.76 -20.66
CA GLU A 91 -6.97 15.31 -20.96
C GLU A 91 -5.95 15.93 -19.98
N ARG A 92 -6.11 17.23 -19.67
CA ARG A 92 -5.29 17.94 -18.67
C ARG A 92 -5.47 17.39 -17.27
N ILE A 93 -6.70 17.10 -16.85
CA ILE A 93 -6.99 16.49 -15.54
C ILE A 93 -6.35 15.11 -15.45
N VAL A 94 -6.42 14.31 -16.51
CA VAL A 94 -5.75 12.99 -16.56
C VAL A 94 -4.23 13.12 -16.47
N HIS A 95 -3.63 14.06 -17.20
CA HIS A 95 -2.20 14.33 -17.10
C HIS A 95 -1.78 14.80 -15.71
N LEU A 96 -2.58 15.69 -15.09
CA LEU A 96 -2.35 16.16 -13.73
C LEU A 96 -2.46 15.00 -12.72
N ALA A 97 -3.48 14.15 -12.84
CA ALA A 97 -3.64 12.99 -11.98
C ALA A 97 -2.46 12.02 -12.10
N ARG A 98 -1.96 11.77 -13.33
CA ARG A 98 -0.75 10.96 -13.55
C ARG A 98 0.51 11.60 -12.96
N LEU A 99 0.66 12.92 -13.11
CA LEU A 99 1.80 13.64 -12.56
C LEU A 99 1.77 13.65 -11.03
N VAL A 100 0.60 13.86 -10.42
CA VAL A 100 0.40 13.79 -8.97
C VAL A 100 0.68 12.37 -8.46
N GLY A 101 0.20 11.33 -9.15
CA GLY A 101 0.52 9.95 -8.83
C GLY A 101 2.03 9.68 -8.88
N ALA A 102 2.70 10.06 -9.98
CA ALA A 102 4.14 9.90 -10.11
C ALA A 102 4.95 10.69 -9.06
N ALA A 103 4.49 11.89 -8.69
CA ALA A 103 5.10 12.67 -7.63
C ALA A 103 4.90 12.01 -6.25
N GLN A 104 3.71 11.48 -5.97
CA GLN A 104 3.43 10.72 -4.74
C GLN A 104 4.29 9.46 -4.64
N ASP A 105 4.41 8.72 -5.73
CA ASP A 105 5.25 7.51 -5.79
C ASP A 105 6.72 7.86 -5.57
N SER A 106 7.24 8.88 -6.26
CA SER A 106 8.63 9.32 -6.09
C SER A 106 8.94 9.83 -4.68
N MET A 107 8.01 10.54 -4.03
CA MET A 107 8.17 10.96 -2.64
C MET A 107 8.17 9.76 -1.68
N SER A 108 7.36 8.75 -1.96
CA SER A 108 7.31 7.52 -1.18
C SER A 108 8.62 6.74 -1.31
N ASP A 109 9.14 6.59 -2.52
CA ASP A 109 10.41 5.92 -2.79
C ASP A 109 11.59 6.63 -2.14
N GLU A 110 11.62 7.97 -2.14
CA GLU A 110 12.65 8.76 -1.46
C GLU A 110 12.60 8.57 0.07
N ILE A 111 11.41 8.56 0.68
CA ILE A 111 11.24 8.29 2.11
C ILE A 111 11.73 6.87 2.45
N VAL A 112 11.34 5.88 1.66
CA VAL A 112 11.77 4.48 1.84
C VAL A 112 13.29 4.36 1.70
N THR A 113 13.87 4.99 0.69
CA THR A 113 15.33 4.99 0.45
C THR A 113 16.08 5.64 1.59
N ARG A 114 15.61 6.80 2.08
CA ARG A 114 16.22 7.50 3.20
C ARG A 114 16.12 6.70 4.50
N LEU A 115 14.97 6.10 4.79
CA LEU A 115 14.79 5.24 5.95
C LEU A 115 15.68 4.00 5.88
N ALA A 116 15.76 3.34 4.72
CA ALA A 116 16.65 2.22 4.50
C ALA A 116 18.12 2.62 4.70
N GLY A 117 18.52 3.79 4.20
CA GLY A 117 19.86 4.35 4.41
C GLY A 117 20.16 4.63 5.89
N MET A 118 19.21 5.22 6.63
CA MET A 118 19.36 5.45 8.07
C MET A 118 19.47 4.15 8.85
N ALA A 119 18.64 3.14 8.53
CA ALA A 119 18.68 1.84 9.16
C ALA A 119 20.01 1.11 8.89
N SER A 120 20.50 1.15 7.65
CA SER A 120 21.79 0.58 7.28
C SER A 120 22.94 1.24 8.04
N ASN A 121 22.96 2.58 8.08
CA ASN A 121 23.97 3.33 8.83
C ASN A 121 23.92 3.01 10.34
N ALA A 122 22.72 2.90 10.93
CA ALA A 122 22.55 2.52 12.32
C ALA A 122 23.08 1.11 12.60
N MET A 123 22.79 0.15 11.72
CA MET A 123 23.34 -1.21 11.83
C MET A 123 24.86 -1.23 11.69
N CYS A 124 25.44 -0.47 10.77
CA CYS A 124 26.89 -0.35 10.65
C CYS A 124 27.54 0.27 11.89
N LEU A 125 26.94 1.31 12.47
CA LEU A 125 27.42 1.91 13.71
C LEU A 125 27.31 0.92 14.87
N LEU A 126 26.22 0.16 14.94
CA LEU A 126 26.03 -0.86 15.95
C LEU A 126 27.04 -2.00 15.81
N ASP A 127 27.25 -2.55 14.61
CA ASP A 127 28.28 -3.59 14.36
C ASP A 127 29.68 -3.09 14.69
N ARG A 128 30.00 -1.83 14.35
CA ARG A 128 31.28 -1.25 14.72
C ARG A 128 31.40 -1.06 16.23
N ALA A 129 30.36 -0.59 16.91
CA ALA A 129 30.36 -0.39 18.35
C ALA A 129 30.52 -1.72 19.11
N THR A 130 29.88 -2.80 18.62
CA THR A 130 30.02 -4.15 19.18
C THR A 130 31.41 -4.72 18.90
N ARG A 131 31.91 -4.65 17.65
CA ARG A 131 33.25 -5.17 17.29
C ARG A 131 34.40 -4.45 17.97
N THR A 132 34.30 -3.13 18.13
CA THR A 132 35.35 -2.36 18.81
C THR A 132 35.32 -2.53 20.33
N GLY A 133 34.28 -3.17 20.87
CA GLY A 133 34.05 -3.31 22.31
C GLY A 133 33.88 -1.96 23.02
N VAL A 134 33.58 -0.89 22.29
CA VAL A 134 33.47 0.46 22.88
C VAL A 134 32.29 0.53 23.84
N MET A 135 31.22 -0.20 23.53
CA MET A 135 30.03 -0.27 24.38
C MET A 135 30.33 -0.95 25.71
N GLU A 136 31.06 -2.07 25.66
CA GLU A 136 31.50 -2.78 26.86
C GLU A 136 32.45 -1.93 27.71
N ARG A 137 33.41 -1.23 27.08
CA ARG A 137 34.30 -0.30 27.78
C ARG A 137 33.54 0.86 28.44
N MET A 138 32.56 1.43 27.76
CA MET A 138 31.71 2.49 28.31
C MET A 138 30.91 1.99 29.51
N VAL A 139 30.33 0.79 29.43
CA VAL A 139 29.62 0.16 30.53
C VAL A 139 30.57 -0.09 31.70
N THR A 140 31.76 -0.66 31.47
CA THR A 140 32.74 -0.90 32.55
C THR A 140 33.21 0.39 33.21
N VAL A 141 33.40 1.47 32.45
CA VAL A 141 33.75 2.78 33.01
C VAL A 141 32.60 3.35 33.83
N ALA A 142 31.36 3.24 33.33
CA ALA A 142 30.16 3.67 34.05
C ALA A 142 29.96 2.88 35.35
N GLU A 143 30.12 1.55 35.32
CA GLU A 143 30.07 0.68 36.49
C GLU A 143 31.16 1.00 37.50
N LYS A 144 32.40 1.25 37.05
CA LYS A 144 33.48 1.69 37.96
C LYS A 144 33.21 3.04 38.59
N MET A 145 32.63 3.97 37.85
CA MET A 145 32.24 5.28 38.38
C MET A 145 31.09 5.18 39.39
N ASP A 146 30.16 4.25 39.18
CA ASP A 146 29.03 3.98 40.09
C ASP A 146 29.50 3.27 41.36
N GLN A 147 30.34 2.23 41.23
CA GLN A 147 30.89 1.46 42.36
C GLN A 147 31.72 2.33 43.31
N GLU A 148 32.51 3.25 42.77
CA GLU A 148 33.33 4.17 43.57
C GLU A 148 32.54 5.41 44.02
N HIS A 149 31.22 5.46 43.75
CA HIS A 149 30.32 6.59 44.01
C HIS A 149 30.84 7.95 43.53
N ILE A 150 31.81 7.96 42.60
CA ILE A 150 32.56 9.15 42.20
C ILE A 150 31.61 10.22 41.67
N LEU A 151 30.60 9.84 40.89
CA LEU A 151 29.63 10.78 40.34
C LEU A 151 28.76 11.42 41.43
N THR A 152 28.28 10.59 42.36
CA THR A 152 27.42 11.04 43.46
C THR A 152 28.19 11.93 44.44
N ASP A 153 29.41 11.53 44.79
CA ASP A 153 30.27 12.31 45.68
C ASP A 153 30.77 13.58 45.01
N PHE A 154 31.08 13.55 43.71
CA PHE A 154 31.40 14.75 42.95
C PHE A 154 30.23 15.73 42.91
N LEU A 155 29.01 15.26 42.62
CA LEU A 155 27.82 16.11 42.63
C LEU A 155 27.54 16.69 44.02
N ARG A 156 27.72 15.89 45.08
CA ARG A 156 27.54 16.34 46.47
C ARG A 156 28.60 17.37 46.87
N CYS A 157 29.87 17.13 46.55
CA CYS A 157 30.96 18.06 46.80
C CYS A 157 30.81 19.35 45.98
N LEU A 158 30.34 19.26 44.73
CA LEU A 158 30.07 20.42 43.90
C LEU A 158 28.93 21.27 44.49
N ALA A 159 27.83 20.64 44.90
CA ALA A 159 26.72 21.32 45.55
C ALA A 159 27.16 21.99 46.86
N GLY A 160 27.89 21.28 47.72
CA GLY A 160 28.43 21.83 48.96
C GLY A 160 29.38 23.00 48.72
N ALA A 161 30.29 22.89 47.75
CA ALA A 161 31.20 23.98 47.38
C ALA A 161 30.45 25.21 46.83
N THR A 162 29.37 25.02 46.05
CA THR A 162 28.56 26.15 45.56
C THR A 162 27.77 26.84 46.67
N GLU A 163 27.29 26.07 47.66
CA GLU A 163 26.56 26.60 48.81
C GLU A 163 27.49 27.35 49.77
N GLU A 164 28.67 26.79 50.06
CA GLU A 164 29.71 27.47 50.82
C GLU A 164 30.21 28.73 50.11
N ALA A 165 30.42 28.68 48.79
CA ALA A 165 30.81 29.86 48.02
C ALA A 165 29.73 30.96 48.02
N ALA A 166 28.45 30.58 48.09
CA ALA A 166 27.33 31.54 48.19
C ALA A 166 27.26 32.22 49.56
N HIS A 167 27.71 31.55 50.62
CA HIS A 167 27.73 32.07 51.99
C HIS A 167 29.08 32.65 52.42
N ALA A 168 30.13 32.46 51.63
CA ALA A 168 31.45 32.99 51.92
C ALA A 168 31.50 34.53 51.74
N PRO A 169 32.16 35.26 52.66
CA PRO A 169 32.37 36.69 52.50
C PRO A 169 33.24 36.98 51.27
N LEU A 170 32.96 38.09 50.56
CA LEU A 170 33.72 38.45 49.37
C LEU A 170 35.24 38.48 49.68
N PRO A 171 36.09 37.90 48.81
CA PRO A 171 37.52 37.89 49.02
C PRO A 171 38.03 39.31 49.23
N LYS A 172 38.88 39.52 50.24
CA LYS A 172 39.38 40.86 50.62
C LYS A 172 40.17 41.59 49.51
N GLY A 173 40.47 40.93 48.40
CA GLY A 173 41.12 41.51 47.23
C GLY A 173 42.57 41.97 47.48
N GLY A 174 43.29 42.28 46.40
CA GLY A 174 44.66 42.83 46.47
C GLY A 174 45.80 41.81 46.66
N LEU A 175 47.03 42.28 46.50
CA LEU A 175 48.26 41.47 46.62
C LEU A 175 48.45 40.90 48.04
N THR A 176 48.02 41.65 49.06
CA THR A 176 48.07 41.20 50.47
C THR A 176 47.03 40.11 50.75
N GLY A 177 45.81 40.24 50.23
CA GLY A 177 44.76 39.22 50.37
C GLY A 177 45.13 37.91 49.67
N LEU A 178 45.76 37.97 48.50
CA LEU A 178 46.29 36.79 47.81
C LEU A 178 47.40 36.10 48.60
N TRP A 179 48.29 36.89 49.21
CA TRP A 179 49.37 36.37 50.05
C TRP A 179 48.86 35.70 51.33
N GLU A 180 47.83 36.25 51.95
CA GLU A 180 47.15 35.62 53.08
C GLU A 180 46.45 34.31 52.67
N LEU A 181 45.78 34.28 51.52
CA LEU A 181 45.12 33.09 50.99
C LEU A 181 46.11 31.93 50.76
N ILE A 182 47.25 32.19 50.13
CA ILE A 182 48.30 31.18 49.88
C ILE A 182 48.91 30.65 51.19
N LYS A 183 48.93 31.47 52.25
CA LYS A 183 49.41 31.04 53.57
C LYS A 183 48.40 30.17 54.33
N GLN A 184 47.14 30.12 53.91
CA GLN A 184 46.15 29.27 54.57
C GLN A 184 46.50 27.79 54.39
N PRO A 185 46.39 26.98 55.46
CA PRO A 185 46.71 25.57 55.40
C PRO A 185 45.81 24.80 54.42
N GLU A 186 44.53 25.19 54.28
CA GLU A 186 43.62 24.57 53.31
C GLU A 186 44.07 24.79 51.87
N THR A 187 44.45 26.02 51.52
CA THR A 187 44.98 26.37 50.18
C THR A 187 46.26 25.59 49.88
N GLN A 188 47.15 25.43 50.86
CA GLN A 188 48.36 24.62 50.70
C GLN A 188 48.06 23.14 50.48
N GLN A 189 47.10 22.58 51.22
CA GLN A 189 46.65 21.20 51.03
C GLN A 189 46.06 20.97 49.64
N THR A 190 45.25 21.91 49.12
CA THR A 190 44.71 21.83 47.76
C THR A 190 45.81 21.88 46.71
N ILE A 191 46.78 22.79 46.84
CA ILE A 191 47.94 22.87 45.94
C ILE A 191 48.76 21.58 46.00
N GLN A 192 48.98 21.03 47.19
CA GLN A 192 49.69 19.76 47.37
C GLN A 192 48.96 18.58 46.71
N PHE A 193 47.63 18.50 46.87
CA PHE A 193 46.80 17.50 46.22
C PHE A 193 46.88 17.60 44.69
N LEU A 194 46.76 18.81 44.13
CA LEU A 194 46.88 19.05 42.68
C LEU A 194 48.25 18.61 42.15
N MET A 195 49.33 18.87 42.90
CA MET A 195 50.67 18.38 42.54
C MET A 195 50.77 16.86 42.57
N LEU A 196 50.21 16.19 43.58
CA LEU A 196 50.21 14.72 43.70
C LEU A 196 49.39 14.07 42.59
N LEU A 197 48.21 14.61 42.29
CA LEU A 197 47.35 14.19 41.18
C LEU A 197 48.10 14.28 39.85
N GLY A 198 48.76 15.41 39.59
CA GLY A 198 49.57 15.60 38.39
C GLY A 198 50.73 14.61 38.28
N LYS A 199 51.42 14.30 39.38
CA LYS A 199 52.48 13.27 39.40
C LYS A 199 51.94 11.89 39.04
N HIS A 200 50.83 11.46 39.64
CA HIS A 200 50.22 10.17 39.33
C HIS A 200 49.71 10.10 37.89
N PHE A 201 49.06 11.16 37.40
CA PHE A 201 48.57 11.22 36.02
C PHE A 201 49.71 11.09 35.01
N ARG A 202 50.82 11.80 35.23
CA ARG A 202 52.03 11.70 34.39
C ARG A 202 52.61 10.28 34.41
N SER A 203 52.71 9.66 35.58
CA SER A 203 53.24 8.29 35.70
C SER A 203 52.35 7.23 35.05
N CYS A 204 51.01 7.39 35.06
CA CYS A 204 50.09 6.49 34.37
C CYS A 204 50.17 6.65 32.84
N ARG A 205 50.33 7.88 32.34
CA ARG A 205 50.45 8.17 30.90
C ARG A 205 51.77 7.74 30.28
N LEU A 206 52.84 7.63 31.06
CA LEU A 206 54.17 7.21 30.60
C LEU A 206 54.40 5.70 30.65
N LYS A 207 53.46 4.93 31.22
CA LYS A 207 53.52 3.46 31.29
C LYS A 207 52.79 2.77 30.13
N HIS A 208 52.17 3.54 29.23
CA HIS A 208 51.61 3.12 27.95
C HIS A 208 52.38 3.79 26.82
#